data_AF-A0A920HR87-F1
#
_entry.id   AF-A0A920HR87-F1
#
_cell.length_a   1.000
_cell.length_b   1.000
_cell.length_c   1.000
_cell.angle_alpha   90.00
_cell.angle_beta   90.00
_cell.angle_gamma   90.00
#
_symmetry.space_group_name_H-M   'P 1'
#
loop_
_entity.id
_entity.type
_entity.pdbx_description
1 polymer ?
#
loop_
_entity_poly.entity_id
_entity_poly.type
_entity_poly.pdbx_seq_one_letter_code
_entity_poly.pdbx_strand_id
1 'polypeptide(L)'
;MKLLHSAPAKRLQQETPAETPAEETPAGKTPAGKLQRGNSSRGNSSEKLQRKLQQKLQRGNSTSYTVVNISATEDTTVTATSAAEEFRYEVSSSGVSEEGAYTVTIDGFDAATDKLTLVIVNGTSNLTTQEFDQLTNVEVTSDGISGTQILFAPDSNAQSGKLVLPNIEESFDTDWTATTYTVEIITDTNLT
;
A
#
# COMPACT_ATOMS: atom_id res chain seq x y z
N MET A 1 -44.88 -36.60 5.60
CA MET A 1 -46.01 -35.74 5.17
C MET A 1 -45.92 -34.37 5.84
N LYS A 2 -45.46 -33.34 5.13
CA LYS A 2 -46.14 -32.04 4.93
C LYS A 2 -45.27 -31.21 3.97
N LEU A 3 -45.79 -31.00 2.77
CA LEU A 3 -45.28 -30.05 1.77
C LEU A 3 -45.76 -28.64 2.10
N LEU A 4 -45.04 -27.62 1.58
CA LEU A 4 -45.46 -26.32 1.03
C LEU A 4 -44.16 -25.55 0.69
N HIS A 5 -43.64 -25.49 -0.55
CA HIS A 5 -44.04 -24.80 -1.80
C HIS A 5 -43.90 -23.26 -1.84
N SER A 6 -43.01 -22.82 -2.76
CA SER A 6 -43.03 -21.61 -3.62
C SER A 6 -42.84 -20.23 -2.95
N ALA A 7 -42.14 -19.23 -3.52
CA ALA A 7 -42.07 -18.84 -4.94
C ALA A 7 -40.81 -18.00 -5.29
N PRO A 8 -40.48 -17.83 -6.60
CA PRO A 8 -39.36 -17.01 -7.09
C PRO A 8 -39.80 -15.59 -7.50
N ALA A 9 -38.91 -14.60 -7.38
CA ALA A 9 -39.14 -13.24 -7.89
C ALA A 9 -38.41 -12.99 -9.22
N LYS A 10 -39.16 -12.45 -10.18
CA LYS A 10 -38.79 -12.18 -11.57
C LYS A 10 -38.00 -10.87 -11.75
N ARG A 11 -37.04 -10.96 -12.66
CA ARG A 11 -36.61 -10.02 -13.73
C ARG A 11 -37.33 -8.66 -13.85
N LEU A 12 -36.54 -7.59 -13.96
CA LEU A 12 -36.84 -6.40 -14.76
C LEU A 12 -35.64 -6.09 -15.67
N GLN A 13 -35.89 -6.17 -16.99
CA GLN A 13 -35.10 -5.51 -18.03
C GLN A 13 -35.90 -4.28 -18.46
N GLN A 14 -35.24 -3.14 -18.69
CA GLN A 14 -35.70 -2.02 -19.52
C GLN A 14 -34.45 -1.17 -19.84
N GLU A 15 -33.89 -1.30 -21.04
CA GLU A 15 -34.18 -0.54 -22.27
C GLU A 15 -33.64 0.91 -22.26
N THR A 16 -32.53 1.10 -22.99
CA THR A 16 -32.08 2.34 -23.63
C THR A 16 -33.09 2.85 -24.66
N PRO A 17 -33.24 4.17 -24.83
CA PRO A 17 -32.82 4.84 -26.08
C PRO A 17 -32.32 6.29 -25.82
N ALA A 18 -31.73 7.10 -26.70
CA ALA A 18 -31.32 7.03 -28.11
C ALA A 18 -30.29 8.17 -28.33
N GLU A 19 -29.54 8.05 -29.42
CA GLU A 19 -28.73 9.10 -30.04
C GLU A 19 -29.57 10.30 -30.50
N THR A 20 -28.97 11.48 -30.63
CA THR A 20 -29.43 12.54 -31.54
C THR A 20 -28.22 13.29 -32.12
N PRO A 21 -28.22 13.65 -33.42
CA PRO A 21 -27.03 13.98 -34.19
C PRO A 21 -26.80 15.48 -34.44
N ALA A 22 -25.55 15.79 -34.77
CA ALA A 22 -24.99 16.83 -35.65
C ALA A 22 -25.63 18.22 -35.76
N GLU A 23 -24.79 19.26 -35.61
CA GLU A 23 -24.94 20.51 -36.37
C GLU A 23 -23.57 20.99 -36.88
N GLU A 24 -23.50 21.20 -38.19
CA GLU A 24 -22.37 21.67 -38.98
C GLU A 24 -22.48 23.19 -39.25
N THR A 25 -21.34 23.91 -39.18
CA THR A 25 -20.90 24.98 -40.15
C THR A 25 -21.56 26.39 -40.02
N PRO A 26 -20.98 27.56 -40.43
CA PRO A 26 -19.71 27.84 -41.16
C PRO A 26 -18.75 28.93 -40.61
N ALA A 27 -17.54 28.84 -41.19
CA ALA A 27 -16.54 29.84 -41.58
C ALA A 27 -16.74 31.36 -41.32
N GLY A 28 -15.70 31.98 -40.76
CA GLY A 28 -15.42 33.42 -40.83
C GLY A 28 -13.91 33.68 -41.01
N LYS A 29 -13.55 34.53 -41.98
CA LYS A 29 -12.21 34.76 -42.55
C LYS A 29 -11.24 35.57 -41.67
N THR A 30 -9.95 35.30 -41.89
CA THR A 30 -8.69 35.95 -41.43
C THR A 30 -8.60 37.45 -41.78
N PRO A 31 -7.73 38.26 -41.12
CA PRO A 31 -6.35 38.39 -41.64
C PRO A 31 -5.21 38.60 -40.61
N ALA A 32 -4.06 38.04 -40.99
CA ALA A 32 -2.67 38.51 -40.85
C ALA A 32 -2.17 39.12 -39.51
N GLY A 33 -1.24 38.39 -38.86
CA GLY A 33 -0.38 38.94 -37.81
C GLY A 33 0.85 38.08 -37.52
N LYS A 34 1.99 38.46 -38.12
CA LYS A 34 3.39 38.20 -37.72
C LYS A 34 3.87 36.74 -37.53
N LEU A 35 4.73 36.35 -38.47
CA LEU A 35 5.75 35.30 -38.33
C LEU A 35 6.60 35.51 -37.08
N GLN A 36 6.55 34.55 -36.14
CA GLN A 36 7.55 34.41 -35.10
C GLN A 36 8.12 33.00 -35.17
N ARG A 37 9.43 32.92 -35.45
CA ARG A 37 10.21 31.68 -35.50
C ARG A 37 10.21 31.06 -34.10
N GLY A 38 9.74 29.83 -33.98
CA GLY A 38 9.83 29.02 -32.78
C GLY A 38 10.05 27.56 -33.18
N ASN A 39 11.10 26.96 -32.64
CA ASN A 39 11.64 25.66 -33.01
C ASN A 39 10.57 24.55 -33.02
N SER A 40 10.47 23.86 -34.16
CA SER A 40 9.77 22.59 -34.31
C SER A 40 10.46 21.51 -33.47
N SER A 41 10.04 21.35 -32.21
CA SER A 41 10.11 20.05 -31.54
C SER A 41 8.83 19.29 -31.85
N ARG A 42 8.83 18.54 -32.96
CA ARG A 42 7.85 17.48 -33.19
C ARG A 42 8.18 16.35 -32.20
N GLY A 43 7.74 16.52 -30.94
CA GLY A 43 7.65 15.40 -30.01
C GLY A 43 6.72 14.36 -30.61
N ASN A 44 7.23 13.14 -30.78
CA ASN A 44 6.51 12.02 -31.37
C ASN A 44 5.21 11.79 -30.57
N SER A 45 4.07 11.59 -31.25
CA SER A 45 2.76 11.43 -30.60
C SER A 45 2.79 10.27 -29.57
N SER A 46 3.65 9.28 -29.81
CA SER A 46 3.97 8.18 -28.89
C SER A 46 4.59 8.63 -27.57
N GLU A 47 5.54 9.58 -27.58
CA GLU A 47 6.17 10.09 -26.34
C GLU A 47 5.18 10.85 -25.47
N LYS A 48 4.25 11.59 -26.09
CA LYS A 48 3.21 12.33 -25.35
C LYS A 48 2.19 11.36 -24.75
N LEU A 49 1.85 10.29 -25.46
CA LEU A 49 1.00 9.22 -24.93
C LEU A 49 1.71 8.46 -23.81
N GLN A 50 2.99 8.14 -23.96
CA GLN A 50 3.79 7.51 -22.90
C GLN A 50 3.89 8.37 -21.65
N ARG A 51 4.12 9.69 -21.76
CA ARG A 51 4.11 10.60 -20.61
C ARG A 51 2.73 10.68 -19.95
N LYS A 52 1.65 10.64 -20.74
CA LYS A 52 0.28 10.67 -20.21
C LYS A 52 -0.09 9.35 -19.53
N LEU A 53 0.40 8.22 -20.04
CA LEU A 53 0.33 6.91 -19.38
C LEU A 53 1.18 6.89 -18.10
N GLN A 54 2.42 7.38 -18.13
CA GLN A 54 3.27 7.49 -16.96
C GLN A 54 2.68 8.43 -15.90
N GLN A 55 2.10 9.57 -16.27
CA GLN A 55 1.37 10.44 -15.33
C GLN A 55 0.07 9.83 -14.82
N LYS A 56 -0.60 8.97 -15.61
CA LYS A 56 -1.80 8.25 -15.17
C LYS A 56 -1.45 7.07 -14.25
N LEU A 57 -0.29 6.46 -14.43
CA LEU A 57 0.26 5.41 -13.57
C LEU A 57 0.90 5.97 -12.29
N GLN A 58 1.55 7.14 -12.35
CA GLN A 58 2.07 7.88 -11.19
C GLN A 58 0.95 8.55 -10.37
N ARG A 59 -0.23 8.73 -10.96
CA ARG A 59 -1.49 9.05 -10.25
C ARG A 59 -2.34 7.80 -10.02
N GLY A 60 -1.73 6.61 -10.03
CA GLY A 60 -2.40 5.38 -9.61
C GLY A 60 -2.58 5.44 -8.09
N ASN A 61 -3.82 5.67 -7.66
CA ASN A 61 -4.30 5.59 -6.28
C ASN A 61 -3.35 6.15 -5.21
N SER A 62 -3.34 7.46 -5.00
CA SER A 62 -2.96 7.99 -3.69
C SER A 62 -4.06 7.59 -2.70
N THR A 63 -4.00 6.36 -2.19
CA THR A 63 -4.76 5.96 -1.01
C THR A 63 -4.26 6.84 0.13
N SER A 64 -5.16 7.62 0.73
CA SER A 64 -4.86 8.36 1.94
C SER A 64 -5.05 7.40 3.10
N TYR A 65 -3.97 7.12 3.83
CA TYR A 65 -4.03 6.31 5.04
C TYR A 65 -4.34 7.17 6.26
N THR A 66 -5.09 6.64 7.21
CA THR A 66 -5.07 7.13 8.59
C THR A 66 -3.80 6.59 9.24
N VAL A 67 -2.91 7.47 9.68
CA VAL A 67 -1.65 7.05 10.28
C VAL A 67 -1.86 6.65 11.74
N VAL A 68 -1.39 5.46 12.09
CA VAL A 68 -1.33 4.90 13.44
C VAL A 68 0.13 4.72 13.81
N ASN A 69 0.68 5.65 14.59
CA ASN A 69 2.01 5.47 15.16
C ASN A 69 1.90 4.50 16.34
N ILE A 70 2.61 3.39 16.23
CA ILE A 70 2.69 2.42 17.31
C ILE A 70 3.64 2.98 18.37
N SER A 71 3.23 2.85 19.62
CA SER A 71 4.09 3.10 20.78
C SER A 71 3.68 2.13 21.89
N ALA A 72 4.61 1.34 22.39
CA ALA A 72 4.37 0.38 23.45
C ALA A 72 5.33 0.57 24.63
N THR A 73 4.82 0.31 25.84
CA THR A 73 5.64 0.24 27.07
C THR A 73 5.41 -1.06 27.84
N GLU A 74 4.61 -1.95 27.26
CA GLU A 74 4.27 -3.30 27.70
C GLU A 74 3.69 -4.08 26.50
N ASP A 75 3.45 -5.38 26.65
CA ASP A 75 2.75 -6.16 25.63
C ASP A 75 1.40 -5.50 25.30
N THR A 76 1.16 -5.21 24.03
CA THR A 76 0.06 -4.34 23.60
C THR A 76 -0.65 -4.87 22.36
N THR A 77 -1.96 -4.70 22.31
CA THR A 77 -2.76 -4.91 21.10
C THR A 77 -3.26 -3.56 20.58
N VAL A 78 -2.93 -3.27 19.31
CA VAL A 78 -3.49 -2.16 18.53
C VAL A 78 -4.57 -2.75 17.64
N THR A 79 -5.80 -2.25 17.72
CA THR A 79 -6.93 -2.75 16.92
C THR A 79 -7.14 -1.86 15.70
N ALA A 80 -7.04 -2.46 14.51
CA ALA A 80 -7.39 -1.80 13.25
C ALA A 80 -8.89 -1.53 13.14
N THR A 81 -9.23 -0.60 12.28
CA THR A 81 -10.59 -0.21 11.94
C THR A 81 -10.93 -0.68 10.54
N SER A 82 -12.06 -0.21 9.99
CA SER A 82 -12.42 -0.46 8.59
C SER A 82 -11.90 0.60 7.61
N ALA A 83 -11.16 1.60 8.10
CA ALA A 83 -10.51 2.61 7.25
C ALA A 83 -9.18 2.06 6.71
N ALA A 84 -8.68 2.62 5.61
CA ALA A 84 -7.31 2.33 5.20
C ALA A 84 -6.34 2.95 6.22
N GLU A 85 -5.57 2.12 6.91
CA GLU A 85 -4.65 2.54 7.97
C GLU A 85 -3.19 2.26 7.63
N GLU A 86 -2.29 3.14 8.08
CA GLU A 86 -0.85 2.94 8.01
C GLU A 86 -0.32 2.78 9.43
N PHE A 87 0.06 1.56 9.77
CA PHE A 87 0.68 1.23 11.05
C PHE A 87 2.18 1.45 10.96
N ARG A 88 2.68 2.46 11.68
CA ARG A 88 4.10 2.80 11.71
C ARG A 88 4.72 2.22 12.96
N TYR A 89 5.69 1.32 12.78
CA TYR A 89 6.43 0.66 13.85
C TYR A 89 7.90 1.05 13.77
N GLU A 90 8.46 1.58 14.85
CA GLU A 90 9.84 2.07 14.87
C GLU A 90 10.84 0.94 15.15
N VAL A 91 11.90 0.90 14.33
CA VAL A 91 13.01 -0.05 14.44
C VAL A 91 14.33 0.67 14.27
N SER A 92 15.37 0.20 14.95
CA SER A 92 16.72 0.71 14.77
C SER A 92 17.31 0.24 13.44
N SER A 93 18.41 0.87 12.99
CA SER A 93 19.17 0.42 11.81
C SER A 93 19.81 -0.97 11.96
N SER A 94 19.87 -1.52 13.18
CA SER A 94 20.31 -2.90 13.44
C SER A 94 19.14 -3.88 13.62
N GLY A 95 17.90 -3.46 13.35
CA GLY A 95 16.71 -4.31 13.44
C GLY A 95 16.21 -4.54 14.87
N VAL A 96 16.64 -3.72 15.84
CA VAL A 96 16.11 -3.76 17.22
C VAL A 96 14.80 -2.98 17.26
N SER A 97 13.80 -3.48 17.97
CA SER A 97 12.56 -2.73 18.18
C SER A 97 12.80 -1.50 19.05
N GLU A 98 12.32 -0.34 18.63
CA GLU A 98 12.35 0.88 19.45
C GLU A 98 11.22 0.92 20.49
N GLU A 99 10.24 0.01 20.37
CA GLU A 99 9.20 -0.20 21.37
C GLU A 99 9.71 -0.94 22.61
N GLY A 100 10.90 -1.56 22.51
CA GLY A 100 11.49 -2.42 23.53
C GLY A 100 11.12 -3.89 23.38
N ALA A 101 11.41 -4.68 24.40
CA ALA A 101 11.24 -6.13 24.39
C ALA A 101 9.80 -6.57 24.72
N TYR A 102 8.83 -6.02 23.97
CA TYR A 102 7.41 -6.33 24.10
C TYR A 102 6.86 -7.01 22.86
N THR A 103 5.77 -7.73 23.03
CA THR A 103 4.93 -8.20 21.92
C THR A 103 3.90 -7.13 21.59
N VAL A 104 3.96 -6.60 20.37
CA VAL A 104 2.92 -5.75 19.80
C VAL A 104 2.12 -6.58 18.80
N THR A 105 0.80 -6.58 18.96
CA THR A 105 -0.12 -7.24 18.03
C THR A 105 -0.97 -6.18 17.33
N ILE A 106 -1.04 -6.20 16.01
CA ILE A 106 -1.99 -5.39 15.24
C ILE A 106 -3.17 -6.28 14.89
N ASP A 107 -4.23 -6.23 15.69
CA ASP A 107 -5.42 -7.04 15.50
C ASP A 107 -6.34 -6.43 14.44
N GLY A 108 -6.87 -7.27 13.55
CA GLY A 108 -7.79 -6.84 12.49
C GLY A 108 -7.15 -6.17 11.28
N PHE A 109 -5.82 -6.21 11.11
CA PHE A 109 -5.14 -5.67 9.93
C PHE A 109 -5.75 -6.22 8.63
N ASP A 110 -6.21 -5.33 7.74
CA ASP A 110 -6.76 -5.70 6.43
C ASP A 110 -5.66 -5.69 5.36
N ALA A 111 -5.23 -6.87 4.92
CA ALA A 111 -4.19 -7.03 3.91
C ALA A 111 -4.44 -6.23 2.60
N ALA A 112 -5.71 -5.98 2.26
CA ALA A 112 -6.09 -5.30 1.03
C ALA A 112 -6.05 -3.77 1.14
N THR A 113 -6.24 -3.21 2.33
CA THR A 113 -6.39 -1.75 2.50
C THR A 113 -5.42 -1.13 3.47
N ASP A 114 -4.83 -1.90 4.38
CA ASP A 114 -3.88 -1.42 5.36
C ASP A 114 -2.43 -1.56 4.87
N LYS A 115 -1.58 -0.75 5.48
CA LYS A 115 -0.15 -0.71 5.22
C LYS A 115 0.61 -0.86 6.53
N LEU A 116 1.61 -1.73 6.54
CA LEU A 116 2.64 -1.74 7.57
C LEU A 116 3.82 -0.87 7.10
N THR A 117 4.34 -0.02 7.96
CA THR A 117 5.58 0.71 7.70
C THR A 117 6.54 0.49 8.84
N LEU A 118 7.65 -0.19 8.55
CA LEU A 118 8.78 -0.30 9.48
C LEU A 118 9.67 0.93 9.29
N VAL A 119 9.66 1.81 10.28
CA VAL A 119 10.38 3.08 10.25
C VAL A 119 11.77 2.87 10.84
N ILE A 120 12.81 2.95 10.01
CA ILE A 120 14.20 2.84 10.44
C ILE A 120 14.63 4.17 11.05
N VAL A 121 14.70 4.20 12.39
CA VAL A 121 15.14 5.35 13.16
C VAL A 121 16.65 5.55 12.98
N ASN A 122 17.04 6.77 12.63
CA ASN A 122 18.41 7.15 12.27
C ASN A 122 19.02 6.30 11.14
N GLY A 123 18.20 5.71 10.27
CA GLY A 123 18.66 4.94 9.11
C GLY A 123 19.25 5.82 8.01
N THR A 124 20.16 5.26 7.20
CA THR A 124 20.79 5.98 6.08
C THR A 124 20.14 5.69 4.72
N SER A 125 19.36 4.62 4.63
CA SER A 125 18.67 4.18 3.41
C SER A 125 17.44 3.36 3.76
N ASN A 126 16.43 3.42 2.89
CA ASN A 126 15.31 2.48 2.90
C ASN A 126 15.82 1.07 2.62
N LEU A 127 15.06 0.05 3.03
CA LEU A 127 15.38 -1.35 2.77
C LEU A 127 14.25 -2.02 2.00
N THR A 128 14.56 -3.10 1.30
CA THR A 128 13.55 -4.08 0.89
C THR A 128 13.21 -5.02 2.05
N THR A 129 12.14 -5.80 1.92
CA THR A 129 11.77 -6.85 2.89
C THR A 129 12.88 -7.90 3.02
N GLN A 130 13.51 -8.27 1.91
CA GLN A 130 14.64 -9.22 1.92
C GLN A 130 15.86 -8.63 2.63
N GLU A 131 16.20 -7.37 2.37
CA GLU A 131 17.33 -6.71 3.05
C GLU A 131 17.10 -6.57 4.56
N PHE A 132 15.85 -6.32 4.97
CA PHE A 132 15.47 -6.26 6.38
C PHE A 132 15.54 -7.62 7.06
N ASP A 133 15.05 -8.67 6.42
CA ASP A 133 15.09 -10.05 6.97
C ASP A 133 16.52 -10.61 7.06
N GLN A 134 17.44 -10.07 6.27
CA GLN A 134 18.87 -10.38 6.36
C GLN A 134 19.60 -9.63 7.50
N LEU A 135 18.94 -8.70 8.20
CA LEU A 135 19.54 -8.07 9.37
C LEU A 135 19.83 -9.13 10.44
N THR A 136 20.97 -8.97 11.12
CA THR A 136 21.42 -9.96 12.09
C THR A 136 20.41 -10.09 13.24
N ASN A 137 19.92 -11.31 13.47
CA ASN A 137 18.94 -11.67 14.51
C ASN A 137 17.53 -11.08 14.30
N VAL A 138 17.21 -10.55 13.13
CA VAL A 138 15.82 -10.39 12.71
C VAL A 138 15.35 -11.72 12.13
N GLU A 139 14.12 -12.11 12.44
CA GLU A 139 13.50 -13.31 11.88
C GLU A 139 12.03 -13.00 11.55
N VAL A 140 11.65 -13.19 10.29
CA VAL A 140 10.25 -13.13 9.87
C VAL A 140 9.72 -14.53 9.61
N THR A 141 8.62 -14.87 10.29
CA THR A 141 7.91 -16.13 10.10
C THR A 141 6.47 -15.85 9.71
N SER A 142 5.86 -16.77 8.95
CA SER A 142 4.45 -16.68 8.60
C SER A 142 3.85 -18.07 8.48
N ASP A 143 2.70 -18.28 9.12
CA ASP A 143 1.94 -19.51 9.02
C ASP A 143 0.42 -19.24 9.18
N GLY A 144 -0.41 -20.20 8.76
CA GLY A 144 -1.86 -20.08 8.83
C GLY A 144 -2.47 -20.18 10.25
N ILE A 145 -1.67 -20.26 11.31
CA ILE A 145 -2.13 -20.34 12.70
C ILE A 145 -1.85 -19.03 13.45
N SER A 146 -0.61 -18.55 13.37
CA SER A 146 -0.10 -17.37 14.07
C SER A 146 -0.18 -16.11 13.21
N GLY A 147 -0.34 -16.25 11.89
CA GLY A 147 -0.15 -15.17 10.93
C GLY A 147 1.33 -14.82 10.76
N THR A 148 1.60 -13.59 10.32
CA THR A 148 2.95 -13.08 10.10
C THR A 148 3.51 -12.51 11.40
N GLN A 149 4.72 -12.93 11.76
CA GLN A 149 5.43 -12.48 12.95
C GLN A 149 6.81 -11.99 12.56
N ILE A 150 7.22 -10.86 13.16
CA ILE A 150 8.57 -10.32 13.05
C ILE A 150 9.18 -10.37 14.45
N LEU A 151 10.18 -11.23 14.63
CA LEU A 151 11.03 -11.22 15.81
C LEU A 151 12.20 -10.27 15.54
N PHE A 152 12.35 -9.25 16.37
CA PHE A 152 13.38 -8.23 16.21
C PHE A 152 14.71 -8.66 16.85
N ALA A 153 15.80 -8.03 16.41
CA ALA A 153 17.11 -8.24 17.00
C ALA A 153 17.09 -7.91 18.50
N PRO A 154 17.87 -8.64 19.33
CA PRO A 154 17.90 -8.43 20.76
C PRO A 154 18.50 -7.05 21.11
N ASP A 155 17.93 -6.43 22.14
CA ASP A 155 18.42 -5.18 22.71
C ASP A 155 19.72 -5.38 23.54
N SER A 156 20.20 -4.31 24.18
CA SER A 156 21.38 -4.36 25.05
C SER A 156 21.25 -5.29 26.28
N ASN A 157 20.02 -5.69 26.62
CA ASN A 157 19.73 -6.64 27.70
C ASN A 157 19.54 -8.08 27.18
N ALA A 158 19.83 -8.31 25.89
CA ALA A 158 19.60 -9.57 25.19
C ALA A 158 18.12 -9.99 25.10
N GLN A 159 17.20 -9.03 25.09
CA GLN A 159 15.77 -9.25 24.97
C GLN A 159 15.26 -8.76 23.62
N SER A 160 14.39 -9.54 22.97
CA SER A 160 13.82 -9.20 21.67
C SER A 160 12.38 -8.72 21.81
N GLY A 161 12.04 -7.68 21.03
CA GLY A 161 10.65 -7.33 20.76
C GLY A 161 10.04 -8.23 19.68
N LYS A 162 8.72 -8.23 19.57
CA LYS A 162 8.00 -8.97 18.53
C LYS A 162 6.82 -8.18 17.99
N LEU A 163 6.65 -8.13 16.67
CA LEU A 163 5.44 -7.65 16.01
C LEU A 163 4.64 -8.85 15.46
N VAL A 164 3.33 -8.83 15.67
CA VAL A 164 2.41 -9.88 15.20
C VAL A 164 1.29 -9.27 14.37
N LEU A 165 1.07 -9.81 13.18
CA LEU A 165 -0.07 -9.55 12.30
C LEU A 165 -0.93 -10.83 12.21
N PRO A 166 -1.91 -11.02 13.11
CA PRO A 166 -2.75 -12.21 13.10
C PRO A 166 -3.49 -12.35 11.77
N ASN A 167 -3.62 -13.59 11.28
CA ASN A 167 -4.34 -13.94 10.05
C ASN A 167 -3.77 -13.37 8.74
N ILE A 168 -2.61 -12.70 8.78
CA ILE A 168 -1.86 -12.31 7.59
C ILE A 168 -0.89 -13.43 7.27
N GLU A 169 -1.20 -14.25 6.28
CA GLU A 169 -0.35 -15.35 5.81
C GLU A 169 0.49 -14.90 4.61
N GLU A 170 1.77 -15.28 4.63
CA GLU A 170 2.72 -15.10 3.55
C GLU A 170 3.41 -16.43 3.28
N SER A 171 3.86 -16.63 2.05
CA SER A 171 4.63 -17.81 1.64
C SER A 171 5.95 -17.37 1.03
N PHE A 172 7.05 -17.77 1.66
CA PHE A 172 8.41 -17.54 1.16
C PHE A 172 9.32 -18.71 1.53
N ASP A 173 10.26 -19.05 0.65
CA ASP A 173 11.13 -20.24 0.80
C ASP A 173 12.47 -19.92 1.48
N THR A 174 12.95 -18.67 1.42
CA THR A 174 14.22 -18.25 2.02
C THR A 174 14.07 -16.94 2.78
N ASP A 175 14.14 -15.82 2.06
CA ASP A 175 14.09 -14.48 2.63
C ASP A 175 12.67 -13.96 2.49
N TRP A 176 12.20 -13.27 3.52
CA TRP A 176 10.89 -12.65 3.51
C TRP A 176 10.73 -11.69 2.33
N THR A 177 9.75 -12.00 1.50
CA THR A 177 9.26 -11.12 0.44
C THR A 177 7.77 -10.97 0.65
N ALA A 178 7.34 -9.81 1.16
CA ALA A 178 5.92 -9.57 1.33
C ALA A 178 5.20 -9.51 -0.02
N THR A 179 4.11 -10.26 -0.17
CA THR A 179 3.32 -10.36 -1.40
C THR A 179 1.82 -10.30 -1.16
N THR A 180 1.33 -10.61 0.04
CA THR A 180 -0.11 -10.64 0.35
C THR A 180 -0.64 -9.34 0.94
N TYR A 181 0.24 -8.44 1.40
CA TYR A 181 -0.14 -7.14 1.94
C TYR A 181 0.88 -6.04 1.58
N THR A 182 0.52 -4.78 1.87
CA THR A 182 1.43 -3.65 1.63
C THR A 182 2.34 -3.44 2.83
N VAL A 183 3.64 -3.52 2.60
CA VAL A 183 4.67 -3.16 3.58
C VAL A 183 5.72 -2.26 2.97
N GLU A 184 6.19 -1.28 3.73
CA GLU A 184 7.31 -0.41 3.38
C GLU A 184 8.33 -0.39 4.53
N ILE A 185 9.61 -0.37 4.20
CA ILE A 185 10.69 -0.23 5.17
C ILE A 185 11.51 0.99 4.77
N ILE A 186 11.31 2.08 5.50
CA ILE A 186 11.83 3.40 5.13
C ILE A 186 12.51 4.07 6.30
N THR A 187 13.48 4.94 6.01
CA THR A 187 14.08 5.76 7.08
C THR A 187 13.09 6.80 7.57
N ASP A 188 13.23 7.17 8.84
CA ASP A 188 12.54 8.31 9.47
C ASP A 188 12.61 9.60 8.62
N THR A 189 13.76 9.86 8.00
CA THR A 189 14.01 11.00 7.12
C THR A 189 13.26 10.96 5.79
N ASN A 190 12.81 9.78 5.36
CA ASN A 190 12.02 9.58 4.15
C ASN A 190 10.52 9.37 4.44
N LEU A 191 10.12 9.42 5.71
CA LEU A 191 8.72 9.33 6.13
C LEU A 191 7.97 10.61 5.71
N THR A 192 6.78 10.42 5.11
CA THR A 192 5.93 11.52 4.62
C THR A 192 4.61 11.64 5.35
#